data_AF-A0A7W2T924-F1
#
_entry.id   AF-A0A7W2T924-F1
#
_cell.length_a   1.000
_cell.length_b   1.000
_cell.length_c   1.000
_cell.angle_alpha   90.00
_cell.angle_beta   90.00
_cell.angle_gamma   90.00
#
_symmetry.space_group_name_H-M   'P 1'
#
loop_
_entity.id
_entity.type
_entity.pdbx_description
1 polymer ?
#
loop_
_entity_poly.entity_id
_entity_poly.type
_entity_poly.pdbx_seq_one_letter_code
_entity_poly.pdbx_strand_id
1 'polypeptide(L)' 'MMNVNEFDRMNTLSEKILSSTASAHEIAEFTVLLNLWKNSEKFNLVIDLPQ' A
#
# COMPACT_ATOMS: atom_id res chain seq x y z
N MET A 1 1.71 -12.13 -3.53
CA MET A 1 1.26 -11.95 -2.12
C MET A 1 2.19 -10.92 -1.50
N MET A 2 1.64 -9.87 -0.89
CA MET A 2 2.43 -8.79 -0.29
C MET A 2 3.28 -9.31 0.87
N ASN A 3 4.51 -8.82 1.01
CA ASN A 3 5.40 -9.10 2.13
C ASN A 3 5.59 -7.88 3.06
N VAL A 4 6.28 -8.08 4.19
CA VAL A 4 6.46 -7.04 5.23
C VAL A 4 7.22 -5.82 4.71
N ASN A 5 8.26 -6.02 3.88
CA ASN A 5 9.05 -4.91 3.34
C ASN A 5 8.23 -4.11 2.32
N GLU A 6 7.42 -4.78 1.51
CA GLU A 6 6.48 -4.13 0.59
C GLU A 6 5.42 -3.34 1.34
N PHE A 7 4.94 -3.86 2.48
CA PHE A 7 3.97 -3.17 3.33
C PHE A 7 4.57 -1.92 3.97
N ASP A 8 5.78 -2.03 4.53
CA ASP A 8 6.50 -0.88 5.10
C ASP A 8 6.82 0.19 4.04
N ARG A 9 7.19 -0.26 2.83
CA ARG A 9 7.38 0.62 1.67
C ARG A 9 6.10 1.33 1.28
N MET A 10 4.97 0.61 1.24
CA MET A 10 3.66 1.19 0.96
C MET A 10 3.28 2.25 1.99
N ASN A 11 3.55 2.01 3.27
CA ASN A 11 3.30 2.99 4.33
C ASN A 11 4.15 4.25 4.15
N THR A 12 5.45 4.07 3.91
CA THR A 12 6.38 5.19 3.64
C THR A 12 5.91 6.04 2.44
N LEU A 13 5.48 5.38 1.36
CA LEU A 13 4.98 6.07 0.17
C LEU A 13 3.65 6.79 0.44
N SER A 14 2.79 6.23 1.28
CA SER A 14 1.54 6.87 1.68
C SER A 14 1.78 8.21 2.39
N GLU A 15 2.76 8.28 3.29
CA GLU A 15 3.15 9.52 3.98
C GLU A 15 3.72 10.55 3.01
N LYS A 16 4.53 10.11 2.04
CA LYS A 16 5.06 10.99 0.99
C LYS A 16 3.96 11.56 0.09
N ILE A 17 2.95 10.75 -0.25
CA ILE A 17 1.81 11.19 -1.06
C ILE A 17 0.97 12.20 -0.27
N LEU A 18 0.65 11.92 0.99
CA LEU A 18 -0.12 12.83 1.85
C LEU A 18 0.60 14.16 2.08
N SER A 19 1.93 14.14 2.14
CA SER A 19 2.76 15.35 2.26
C SER A 19 3.07 16.02 0.92
N SER A 20 2.56 15.51 -0.22
CA SER A 20 2.86 16.01 -1.57
C SER A 20 4.36 16.04 -1.90
N THR A 21 5.15 15.16 -1.28
CA THR A 21 6.60 15.02 -1.52
C THR A 21 6.96 13.82 -2.40
N ALA A 22 5.98 12.98 -2.74
CA ALA A 22 6.17 11.84 -3.62
C ALA A 22 6.44 12.27 -5.06
N SER A 23 7.45 11.66 -5.68
CA SER A 23 7.70 11.77 -7.12
C SER A 23 6.67 10.97 -7.94
N ALA A 24 6.58 11.24 -9.25
CA ALA A 24 5.70 10.50 -10.15
C ALA A 24 5.98 8.98 -10.15
N HIS A 25 7.24 8.58 -10.02
CA HIS A 25 7.64 7.18 -9.92
C HIS A 25 7.16 6.54 -8.62
N GLU A 26 7.26 7.26 -7.50
CA GLU A 26 6.79 6.80 -6.19
C GLU A 26 5.26 6.68 -6.13
N ILE A 27 4.53 7.55 -6.81
CA ILE A 27 3.07 7.45 -6.95
C ILE A 27 2.69 6.19 -7.76
N ALA A 28 3.41 5.91 -8.84
CA ALA A 28 3.20 4.69 -9.62
C ALA A 28 3.53 3.43 -8.80
N GLU A 29 4.65 3.44 -8.07
CA GLU A 29 5.04 2.36 -7.15
C GLU A 29 3.96 2.11 -6.08
N PHE A 30 3.47 3.18 -5.45
CA PHE A 30 2.38 3.11 -4.47
C PHE A 30 1.12 2.48 -5.06
N THR A 31 0.76 2.84 -6.29
CA THR A 31 -0.43 2.30 -6.96
C THR A 31 -0.32 0.78 -7.16
N VAL A 32 0.87 0.27 -7.49
CA VAL A 32 1.12 -1.18 -7.59
C VAL A 32 1.01 -1.84 -6.22
N LEU A 33 1.65 -1.27 -5.21
CA LEU A 33 1.63 -1.81 -3.84
C LEU A 33 0.23 -1.80 -3.24
N LEU A 34 -0.57 -0.77 -3.51
CA LEU A 34 -1.97 -0.68 -3.07
C LEU A 34 -2.82 -1.81 -3.66
N ASN A 35 -2.60 -2.16 -4.93
CA ASN A 35 -3.29 -3.29 -5.55
C ASN A 35 -2.84 -4.64 -4.96
N LEU A 36 -1.57 -4.78 -4.59
CA LEU A 36 -1.08 -5.96 -3.88
C LEU A 36 -1.66 -6.07 -2.47
N TRP A 37 -1.78 -4.95 -1.76
CA TRP A 37 -2.38 -4.88 -0.43
C TRP A 37 -3.86 -5.24 -0.45
N LYS A 38 -4.65 -4.68 -1.39
CA LYS A 38 -6.08 -5.00 -1.53
C LYS A 38 -6.38 -6.50 -1.63
N ASN A 39 -5.49 -7.23 -2.30
CA ASN A 39 -5.59 -8.67 -2.50
C ASN A 39 -4.84 -9.49 -1.43
N SER A 40 -4.34 -8.84 -0.36
CA SER A 40 -3.59 -9.51 0.70
C SER A 40 -4.49 -9.89 1.87
N GLU A 41 -4.77 -11.18 2.03
CA GLU A 41 -5.48 -11.72 3.20
C GLU A 41 -4.75 -11.43 4.53
N LYS A 42 -3.43 -11.27 4.48
CA LYS A 42 -2.59 -11.04 5.67
C LYS A 42 -2.62 -9.59 6.16
N PHE A 43 -2.63 -8.63 5.24
CA PHE A 43 -2.47 -7.21 5.57
C PHE A 43 -3.75 -6.40 5.37
N ASN A 44 -4.71 -6.89 4.58
CA ASN A 44 -6.00 -6.25 4.39
C ASN A 44 -7.02 -6.78 5.42
N LEU A 45 -7.02 -6.17 6.60
CA LEU A 45 -7.93 -6.53 7.70
C LEU A 45 -9.41 -6.20 7.43
N VAL A 46 -9.73 -5.50 6.33
CA VAL A 46 -11.12 -5.18 5.94
C VAL A 46 -11.83 -6.40 5.36
N ILE A 47 -11.10 -7.43 4.93
CA ILE A 47 -11.67 -8.66 4.33
C ILE A 47 -12.53 -9.44 5.35
N ASP A 48 -12.34 -9.23 6.66
CA ASP A 48 -13.05 -9.95 7.73
C ASP A 48 -14.28 -9.21 8.32
N LEU A 49 -14.72 -8.11 7.73
CA LEU A 49 -15.99 -7.49 8.13
C LEU A 49 -17.15 -8.20 7.40
N PRO A 50 -18.06 -8.90 8.11
CA PRO A 50 -19.27 -9.41 7.49
C PRO A 50 -20.07 -8.22 6.94
N GLN A 51 -20.47 -8.34 5.66
CA GLN A 51 -21.40 -7.42 4.99
C GLN A 51 -22.75 -7.39 5.70
#